data_AF-R1CF65-F1
#
_entry.id   AF-R1CF65-F1
#
_cell.length_a   1.000
_cell.length_b   1.000
_cell.length_c   1.000
_cell.angle_alpha   90.00
_cell.angle_beta   90.00
_cell.angle_gamma   90.00
#
_symmetry.space_group_name_H-M   'P 1'
#
loop_
_entity.id
_entity.type
_entity.pdbx_description
1 polymer ?
#
loop_
_entity_poly.entity_id
_entity_poly.type
_entity_poly.pdbx_seq_one_letter_code
_entity_poly.pdbx_strand_id
1 'polypeptide(L)' 'QVATAKMNLSDDVDLEDYVSRPEKISGAEIACIVQEAGMQAVRANRYVVMPKDFEKGYKASTQKNDQEFEFYR' A
#
# COMPACT_ATOMS: atom_id res chain seq x y z
N GLN A 1 -6.00 -11.45 3.59
CA GLN A 1 -5.14 -11.01 4.72
C GLN A 1 -3.89 -11.90 4.96
N VAL A 2 -3.32 -12.60 3.97
CA VAL A 2 -2.15 -13.49 4.25
C VAL A 2 -0.86 -12.70 4.48
N ALA A 3 -0.62 -11.63 3.72
CA ALA A 3 0.61 -10.83 3.82
C ALA A 3 0.67 -9.97 5.09
N THR A 4 -0.48 -9.49 5.58
CA THR A 4 -0.57 -8.62 6.76
C THR A 4 -0.74 -9.38 8.08
N ALA A 5 -1.05 -10.69 8.03
CA ALA A 5 -1.30 -11.51 9.23
C ALA A 5 -0.10 -11.62 10.21
N LYS A 6 1.12 -11.34 9.74
CA LYS A 6 2.34 -11.36 10.56
C LYS A 6 2.74 -9.98 11.11
N MET A 7 1.97 -8.94 10.80
CA MET A 7 2.28 -7.55 11.15
C MET A 7 1.27 -7.02 12.17
N ASN A 8 1.76 -6.19 13.09
CA ASN A 8 0.89 -5.45 14.00
C ASN A 8 0.28 -4.26 13.25
N LEU A 9 -1.02 -4.31 13.00
CA LEU A 9 -1.80 -3.25 12.38
C LEU A 9 -2.47 -2.42 13.48
N SER A 10 -2.63 -1.12 13.24
CA SER A 10 -3.53 -0.28 14.06
C SER A 10 -4.97 -0.68 13.78
N ASP A 11 -5.85 -0.50 14.77
CA ASP A 11 -7.30 -0.68 14.60
C ASP A 11 -7.89 0.30 13.56
N ASP A 12 -7.17 1.39 13.27
CA ASP A 12 -7.54 2.38 12.25
C ASP A 12 -7.23 1.93 10.81
N VAL A 13 -6.59 0.79 10.61
CA VAL A 13 -6.23 0.30 9.27
C VAL A 13 -7.38 -0.52 8.68
N ASP A 14 -8.11 0.10 7.76
CA ASP A 14 -9.07 -0.59 6.91
C ASP A 14 -8.39 -1.07 5.61
N LEU A 15 -8.44 -2.39 5.35
CA LEU A 15 -7.89 -2.98 4.14
C LEU A 15 -8.89 -2.99 2.98
N GLU A 16 -10.20 -2.92 3.25
CA GLU A 16 -11.24 -2.91 2.22
C GLU A 16 -11.16 -1.63 1.38
N ASP A 17 -10.78 -0.52 1.99
CA ASP A 17 -10.51 0.78 1.34
C ASP A 17 -9.41 0.73 0.27
N TYR A 18 -8.48 -0.21 0.36
CA TYR A 18 -7.41 -0.38 -0.64
C TYR A 18 -7.80 -1.36 -1.74
N VAL A 19 -8.70 -2.29 -1.44
CA VAL A 19 -9.22 -3.29 -2.39
C VAL A 19 -10.29 -2.69 -3.30
N SER A 20 -11.08 -1.73 -2.78
CA SER A 20 -12.13 -1.05 -3.54
C SER A 20 -11.61 -0.08 -4.61
N ARG A 21 -10.31 0.21 -4.63
CA ARG A 21 -9.69 1.13 -5.60
C ARG A 21 -9.59 0.49 -6.99
N PRO A 22 -9.82 1.26 -8.07
CA PRO A 22 -9.86 0.72 -9.44
C PRO A 22 -8.46 0.37 -10.01
N GLU A 23 -7.39 0.63 -9.26
CA GLU A 23 -6.02 0.40 -9.74
C GLU A 23 -5.71 -1.10 -9.89
N LYS A 24 -5.08 -1.46 -11.01
CA LYS A 24 -4.69 -2.85 -11.29
C LYS A 24 -3.42 -3.18 -10.53
N ILE A 25 -3.57 -3.84 -9.39
CA ILE A 25 -2.46 -4.25 -8.52
C ILE A 25 -2.28 -5.77 -8.59
N SER A 26 -1.06 -6.20 -8.87
CA SER A 26 -0.65 -7.61 -8.85
C SER A 26 -0.34 -8.09 -7.42
N GLY A 27 -0.35 -9.41 -7.20
CA GLY A 27 0.03 -9.99 -5.90
C GLY A 27 1.44 -9.62 -5.44
N ALA A 28 2.36 -9.39 -6.38
CA ALA A 28 3.71 -8.92 -6.09
C ALA A 28 3.72 -7.46 -5.59
N GLU A 29 2.87 -6.60 -6.16
CA GLU A 29 2.72 -5.22 -5.70
C GLU A 29 2.05 -5.16 -4.33
N ILE A 30 1.07 -6.02 -4.04
CA ILE A 30 0.48 -6.13 -2.70
C ILE A 30 1.57 -6.50 -1.67
N ALA A 31 2.43 -7.48 -1.98
CA ALA A 31 3.53 -7.84 -1.10
C ALA A 31 4.52 -6.67 -0.91
N CYS A 32 4.81 -5.92 -1.97
CA CYS A 32 5.67 -4.74 -1.93
C CYS A 32 5.07 -3.63 -1.05
N ILE A 33 3.77 -3.33 -1.19
CA ILE A 33 3.05 -2.33 -0.38
C ILE A 33 3.15 -2.68 1.11
N VAL A 34 2.85 -3.93 1.46
CA VAL A 34 2.86 -4.40 2.84
C VAL A 34 4.28 -4.34 3.43
N GLN A 35 5.28 -4.72 2.64
CA GLN A 35 6.68 -4.65 3.06
C GLN A 35 7.15 -3.19 3.28
N GLU A 36 6.79 -2.28 2.36
CA GLU A 36 7.13 -0.87 2.49
C GLU A 36 6.43 -0.23 3.69
N ALA A 37 5.14 -0.53 3.91
CA ALA A 37 4.39 -0.05 5.08
C ALA A 37 5.06 -0.48 6.40
N GLY A 38 5.51 -1.73 6.49
CA GLY A 38 6.31 -2.21 7.63
C GLY A 38 7.62 -1.45 7.82
N MET A 39 8.35 -1.22 6.73
CA MET A 39 9.61 -0.47 6.75
C MET A 39 9.41 0.98 7.20
N GLN A 40 8.32 1.62 6.78
CA GLN A 40 7.97 2.98 7.20
C GLN A 40 7.65 3.07 8.69
N ALA A 41 6.94 2.09 9.24
CA ALA A 41 6.69 2.00 10.68
C ALA A 41 7.99 1.85 11.48
N VAL A 42 8.91 0.97 11.04
CA VAL A 42 10.22 0.77 11.66
C VAL A 42 11.07 2.05 11.60
N ARG A 43 11.10 2.74 10.46
CA ARG A 43 11.80 4.04 10.30
C ARG A 43 11.27 5.12 11.26
N ALA A 44 9.99 5.06 11.59
CA ALA A 44 9.36 5.96 12.54
C ALA A 44 9.48 5.49 14.01
N ASN A 45 10.29 4.45 14.29
CA ASN A 45 10.42 3.81 15.61
C ASN A 45 9.09 3.33 16.20
N ARG A 46 8.17 2.85 15.35
CA ARG A 46 6.86 2.31 15.74
C ARG A 46 6.80 0.82 15.49
N TYR A 47 6.18 0.09 16.42
CA TYR A 47 5.92 -1.36 16.30
C TYR A 47 4.51 -1.68 15.77
N VAL A 48 3.74 -0.65 15.40
CA VAL A 48 2.38 -0.75 14.86
C VAL A 48 2.34 0.03 13.55
N VAL A 49 1.83 -0.62 12.50
CA VAL A 49 1.64 -0.04 11.18
C VAL A 49 0.37 0.80 11.19
N MET A 50 0.51 2.06 10.77
CA MET A 50 -0.61 3.00 10.69
C MET A 50 -1.11 3.14 9.24
N PRO A 51 -2.33 3.67 9.03
CA PRO A 51 -2.86 3.92 7.68
C PRO A 51 -1.92 4.77 6.82
N LYS A 52 -1.25 5.75 7.43
CA LYS A 52 -0.27 6.63 6.78
C LYS A 52 0.92 5.88 6.16
N ASP A 53 1.29 4.73 6.74
CA ASP A 53 2.38 3.91 6.21
C ASP A 53 1.93 3.12 4.98
N PHE A 54 0.70 2.61 5.00
CA PHE A 54 0.07 1.97 3.85
C PHE A 54 -0.13 2.94 2.69
N GLU A 55 -0.57 4.17 2.94
CA GLU A 55 -0.69 5.18 1.89
C GLU A 55 0.64 5.47 1.19
N LYS A 56 1.75 5.52 1.94
CA LYS A 56 3.09 5.71 1.37
C LYS A 56 3.50 4.51 0.51
N GLY A 57 3.30 3.29 1.00
CA GLY A 57 3.59 2.07 0.26
C GLY A 57 2.74 1.94 -1.01
N TYR A 58 1.45 2.28 -0.91
CA TYR A 58 0.51 2.29 -2.02
C TYR A 58 0.98 3.25 -3.13
N LYS A 59 1.19 4.53 -2.80
CA LYS A 59 1.69 5.54 -3.76
C LYS A 59 3.01 5.15 -4.40
N ALA A 60 3.93 4.54 -3.66
CA ALA A 60 5.21 4.10 -4.20
C ALA A 60 5.04 2.95 -5.22
N SER A 61 4.05 2.07 -5.01
CA SER A 61 3.82 0.91 -5.88
C SER A 61 2.95 1.22 -7.10
N THR A 62 2.03 2.19 -7.01
CA THR A 62 1.01 2.45 -8.03
C THR A 62 1.37 3.57 -9.01
N GLN A 63 2.50 4.25 -8.83
CA GLN A 63 3.06 5.20 -9.80
C GLN A 63 3.60 4.55 -11.09
N LYS A 64 2.87 3.59 -11.66
CA LYS A 64 3.18 3.02 -12.98
C LYS A 64 2.25 3.61 -14.03
N ASN A 65 2.75 4.68 -14.66
CA ASN A 65 2.46 5.06 -16.03
C ASN A 65 0.99 4.97 -16.45
N ASP A 66 0.16 5.90 -15.98
CA ASP A 66 -0.95 6.39 -16.81
C ASP A 66 -0.32 7.18 -17.96
N GLN A 67 0.23 6.45 -18.94
CA GLN A 67 0.55 7.01 -20.27
C GLN A 67 -0.74 7.16 -21.06
N GLU A 68 -1.75 7.79 -20.48
CA GLU A 68 -2.84 8.36 -21.25
C GLU A 68 -2.30 9.69 -21.79
N PHE A 69 -1.57 9.61 -22.91
CA PHE A 69 -1.16 10.81 -23.59
C PHE A 69 -2.43 11.54 -24.04
N GLU A 70 -2.59 12.80 -23.62
CA GLU A 70 -3.69 13.70 -24.04
C GLU A 70 -3.91 13.70 -25.56
N PHE A 71 -2.89 13.28 -26.33
CA PHE A 71 -2.92 13.05 -27.77
C PHE A 71 -3.98 12.04 -28.26
N TYR A 72 -4.41 11.09 -27.42
CA TYR A 72 -5.40 10.06 -27.79
C TYR A 72 -6.81 10.33 -27.25
N ARG A 73 -7.08 11.55 -26.76
CA ARG A 73 -8.39 11.98 -26.29
C ARG A 73 -9.21 12.69 -27.37
#